data_AF-A0A4Y2UIY9-F1
#
_entry.id   AF-A0A4Y2UIY9-F1
#
_cell.length_a   1.000
_cell.length_b   1.000
_cell.length_c   1.000
_cell.angle_alpha   90.00
_cell.angle_beta   90.00
_cell.angle_gamma   90.00
#
_symmetry.space_group_name_H-M   'P 1'
#
loop_
_entity.id
_entity.type
_entity.pdbx_description
1 polymer ?
#
loop_
_entity_poly.entity_id
_entity_poly.type
_entity_poly.pdbx_seq_one_letter_code
_entity_poly.pdbx_strand_id
1 'polypeptide(L)'
;MNWNTHLKAQSTRATQLYHNLLKIAGKSWGVPLIHRRTLYKTVTERVLAHGAVAWCLEPTVRIARKLSTIQHPFLLAISGAYRTTSTAALQVILGIPPLHLQLQREARGTALFRLRLPLSTNVSDIDPSKIEEKATGWSTHPLEHLKRGVGAAFCVLTDVNITHRWSTRLSLRNTDFQAEILALLKAVEHAVSLPTQQQTVLVDNQASINSAANPKSHNSIARKIFKLLHSHPHIRVSWIKAHAGYRGNEEVDRLAKEAAETENFPETPLELPKSFIKTFLRQKMLASWQMACDDGDTGRLIHNIIPKVSLHPINWTRNEVLFFTGHGPFPSFLHRFNPAETSFCSCGGIGTPIHYATVCLLTTSYHMAPPSQQHQPIWFRRVANNSTSRRKIHNLLHFLLQRETSLFHPDIN
;
A
#
# COMPACT_ATOMS: atom_id res chain seq x y z
N MET A 1 -14.69 29.10 -3.69
CA MET A 1 -15.60 27.94 -3.46
C MET A 1 -15.60 27.61 -1.97
N ASN A 2 -16.77 27.45 -1.33
CA ASN A 2 -16.84 27.00 0.06
C ASN A 2 -16.63 25.47 0.12
N TRP A 3 -15.51 25.01 0.67
CA TRP A 3 -15.15 23.58 0.68
C TRP A 3 -16.19 22.67 1.34
N ASN A 4 -17.04 23.21 2.21
CA ASN A 4 -18.14 22.47 2.82
C ASN A 4 -19.20 22.02 1.80
N THR A 5 -19.45 22.80 0.75
CA THR A 5 -20.42 22.43 -0.30
C THR A 5 -19.88 21.27 -1.15
N HIS A 6 -18.58 21.31 -1.50
CA HIS A 6 -17.92 20.20 -2.19
C HIS A 6 -17.95 18.91 -1.35
N LEU A 7 -17.59 18.99 -0.07
CA LEU A 7 -17.62 17.83 0.82
C LEU A 7 -19.04 17.28 1.02
N LYS A 8 -20.07 18.14 1.01
CA LYS A 8 -21.49 17.72 1.02
C LYS A 8 -21.85 16.98 -0.26
N ALA A 9 -21.45 17.48 -1.43
CA ALA A 9 -21.69 16.81 -2.71
C ALA A 9 -20.97 15.45 -2.78
N GLN A 10 -19.72 15.37 -2.30
CA GLN A 10 -18.99 14.10 -2.19
C GLN A 10 -19.69 13.11 -1.24
N SER A 11 -20.24 13.59 -0.12
CA SER A 11 -21.05 12.76 0.78
C SER A 11 -22.28 12.18 0.07
N THR A 12 -23.01 12.99 -0.71
CA THR A 12 -24.17 12.51 -1.48
C THR A 12 -23.79 11.45 -2.50
N ARG A 13 -22.68 11.66 -3.22
CA ARG A 13 -22.14 10.65 -4.16
C ARG A 13 -21.75 9.36 -3.44
N ALA A 14 -21.11 9.46 -2.28
CA ALA A 14 -20.76 8.29 -1.48
C ALA A 14 -22.02 7.51 -1.04
N THR A 15 -23.07 8.20 -0.61
CA THR A 15 -24.34 7.56 -0.26
C THR A 15 -24.93 6.79 -1.43
N GLN A 16 -24.92 7.36 -2.64
CA GLN A 16 -25.40 6.65 -3.83
C GLN A 16 -24.57 5.40 -4.15
N LEU A 17 -23.22 5.51 -4.08
CA LEU A 17 -22.32 4.38 -4.28
C LEU A 17 -22.52 3.29 -3.23
N TYR A 18 -22.77 3.68 -1.98
CA TYR A 18 -23.09 2.75 -0.90
C TYR A 18 -24.38 1.98 -1.18
N HIS A 19 -25.46 2.67 -1.57
CA HIS A 19 -26.71 1.99 -1.96
C HIS A 19 -26.50 1.05 -3.15
N ASN A 20 -25.69 1.43 -4.14
CA ASN A 20 -25.36 0.55 -5.26
C ASN A 20 -24.59 -0.70 -4.81
N LEU A 21 -23.66 -0.58 -3.85
CA LEU A 21 -22.96 -1.72 -3.27
C LEU A 21 -23.93 -2.69 -2.56
N LEU A 22 -24.92 -2.16 -1.85
CA LEU A 22 -25.93 -2.98 -1.17
C LEU A 22 -26.84 -3.74 -2.13
N LYS A 23 -27.04 -3.26 -3.37
CA LYS A 23 -27.85 -3.96 -4.39
C LYS A 23 -27.21 -5.25 -4.88
N ILE A 24 -25.88 -5.35 -4.85
CA ILE A 24 -25.14 -6.49 -5.40
C ILE A 24 -24.64 -7.46 -4.32
N ALA A 25 -24.80 -7.10 -3.05
CA ALA A 25 -24.24 -7.88 -1.95
C ALA A 25 -24.92 -7.55 -0.61
N GLY A 26 -25.41 -8.59 0.07
CA GLY A 26 -25.95 -8.53 1.44
C GLY A 26 -24.98 -9.10 2.48
N LYS A 27 -25.43 -9.24 3.74
CA LYS A 27 -24.60 -9.77 4.83
C LYS A 27 -24.19 -11.24 4.65
N SER A 28 -25.05 -12.03 4.00
CA SER A 28 -24.90 -13.50 3.82
C SER A 28 -24.97 -13.95 2.36
N TRP A 29 -25.16 -13.03 1.40
CA TRP A 29 -25.37 -13.36 -0.01
C TRP A 29 -24.69 -12.35 -0.95
N GLY A 30 -24.54 -12.75 -2.21
CA GLY A 30 -24.02 -11.91 -3.29
C GLY A 30 -22.50 -11.92 -3.38
N VAL A 31 -21.95 -10.83 -3.91
CA VAL A 31 -20.53 -10.72 -4.27
C VAL A 31 -19.60 -10.99 -3.06
N PRO A 32 -18.51 -11.79 -3.20
CA PRO A 32 -17.55 -12.04 -2.10
C PRO A 32 -16.85 -10.78 -1.55
N LEU A 33 -16.38 -10.85 -0.30
CA LEU A 33 -15.72 -9.75 0.41
C LEU A 33 -14.59 -9.10 -0.40
N ILE A 34 -13.73 -9.92 -1.02
CA ILE A 34 -12.58 -9.44 -1.78
C ILE A 34 -13.01 -8.53 -2.94
N HIS A 35 -14.11 -8.86 -3.62
CA HIS A 35 -14.63 -8.08 -4.72
C HIS A 35 -15.34 -6.81 -4.24
N ARG A 36 -16.11 -6.86 -3.14
CA ARG A 36 -16.68 -5.66 -2.51
C ARG A 36 -15.58 -4.66 -2.12
N ARG A 37 -14.50 -5.17 -1.53
CA ARG A 37 -13.31 -4.38 -1.19
C ARG A 37 -12.65 -3.77 -2.42
N THR A 38 -12.49 -4.55 -3.48
CA THR A 38 -11.94 -4.05 -4.75
C THR A 38 -12.80 -2.92 -5.30
N LEU A 39 -14.12 -3.09 -5.36
CA LEU A 39 -15.06 -2.04 -5.81
C LEU A 39 -14.94 -0.77 -4.97
N TYR A 40 -14.86 -0.88 -3.64
CA TYR A 40 -14.65 0.28 -2.78
C TYR A 40 -13.35 1.03 -3.13
N LYS A 41 -12.25 0.30 -3.32
CA LYS A 41 -10.93 0.90 -3.61
C LYS A 41 -10.82 1.46 -5.03
N THR A 42 -11.45 0.84 -6.01
CA THR A 42 -11.33 1.23 -7.43
C THR A 42 -12.39 2.23 -7.87
N VAL A 43 -13.56 2.24 -7.21
CA VAL A 43 -14.67 3.13 -7.55
C VAL A 43 -14.85 4.20 -6.48
N THR A 44 -15.21 3.80 -5.25
CA THR A 44 -15.57 4.77 -4.19
C THR A 44 -14.41 5.67 -3.81
N GLU A 45 -13.23 5.11 -3.52
CA GLU A 45 -12.05 5.92 -3.18
C GLU A 45 -11.69 6.88 -4.32
N ARG A 46 -11.81 6.45 -5.59
CA ARG A 46 -11.46 7.29 -6.76
C ARG A 46 -12.43 8.44 -6.96
N VAL A 47 -13.72 8.20 -6.78
CA VAL A 47 -14.74 9.27 -6.84
C VAL A 47 -14.50 10.29 -5.73
N LEU A 48 -14.18 9.84 -4.53
CA LEU A 48 -13.92 10.71 -3.38
C LEU A 48 -12.58 11.44 -3.46
N ALA A 49 -11.58 10.84 -4.11
CA ALA A 49 -10.29 11.48 -4.37
C ALA A 49 -10.35 12.57 -5.44
N HIS A 50 -11.42 12.63 -6.23
CA HIS A 50 -11.60 13.67 -7.24
C HIS A 50 -11.62 15.06 -6.58
N GLY A 51 -10.63 15.89 -6.92
CA GLY A 51 -10.48 17.23 -6.37
C GLY A 51 -9.88 17.28 -4.95
N ALA A 52 -9.45 16.14 -4.38
CA ALA A 52 -8.88 16.09 -3.03
C ALA A 52 -7.61 16.95 -2.88
N VAL A 53 -6.88 17.19 -3.96
CA VAL A 53 -5.71 18.10 -3.96
C VAL A 53 -6.04 19.52 -3.49
N ALA A 54 -7.28 19.98 -3.67
CA ALA A 54 -7.67 21.34 -3.29
C ALA A 54 -8.01 21.48 -1.79
N TRP A 55 -8.31 20.40 -1.08
CA TRP A 55 -8.87 20.48 0.30
C TRP A 55 -8.36 19.41 1.28
N CYS A 56 -7.60 18.41 0.82
CA CYS A 56 -7.15 17.28 1.62
C CYS A 56 -5.61 17.12 1.66
N LEU A 57 -4.84 18.15 1.30
CA LEU A 57 -3.37 18.14 1.50
C LEU A 57 -3.00 18.07 2.99
N GLU A 58 -3.77 18.80 3.81
CA GLU A 58 -3.65 18.84 5.27
C GLU A 58 -5.06 18.77 5.89
N PRO A 59 -5.66 17.56 5.99
CA PRO A 59 -7.02 17.42 6.47
C PRO A 59 -7.11 17.77 7.95
N THR A 60 -8.01 18.70 8.30
CA THR A 60 -8.33 19.00 9.70
C THR A 60 -9.00 17.80 10.38
N VAL A 61 -8.99 17.77 11.72
CA VAL A 61 -9.69 16.76 12.52
C VAL A 61 -11.18 16.67 12.14
N ARG A 62 -11.82 17.81 11.83
CA ARG A 62 -13.22 17.86 11.40
C ARG A 62 -13.43 17.13 10.06
N ILE A 63 -12.54 17.33 9.10
CA ILE A 63 -12.57 16.64 7.80
C ILE A 63 -12.32 15.14 8.01
N ALA A 64 -11.32 14.78 8.81
CA ALA A 64 -11.00 13.39 9.11
C ALA A 64 -12.18 12.64 9.75
N ARG A 65 -12.86 13.24 10.72
CA ARG A 65 -14.07 12.68 11.35
C ARG A 65 -15.21 12.47 10.35
N LYS A 66 -15.49 13.48 9.51
CA LYS A 66 -16.55 13.37 8.50
C LYS A 66 -16.26 12.29 7.44
N LEU A 67 -15.00 12.18 7.00
CA LEU A 67 -14.58 11.11 6.10
C LEU A 67 -14.67 9.73 6.77
N SER A 68 -14.39 9.62 8.07
CA SER A 68 -14.61 8.39 8.84
C SER A 68 -16.09 7.98 8.83
N THR A 69 -17.01 8.92 9.05
CA THR A 69 -18.46 8.67 8.96
C THR A 69 -18.89 8.22 7.57
N ILE A 70 -18.31 8.79 6.51
CA ILE A 70 -18.58 8.37 5.11
C ILE A 70 -18.04 6.96 4.84
N GLN A 71 -16.86 6.63 5.36
CA GLN A 71 -16.21 5.34 5.16
C GLN A 71 -16.89 4.20 5.92
N HIS A 72 -17.40 4.46 7.13
CA HIS A 72 -17.90 3.43 8.05
C HIS A 72 -18.96 2.50 7.45
N PRO A 73 -20.02 3.00 6.77
CA PRO A 73 -21.02 2.13 6.13
C PRO A 73 -20.42 1.16 5.10
N PHE A 74 -19.41 1.59 4.34
CA PHE A 74 -18.74 0.70 3.38
C PHE A 74 -17.96 -0.40 4.10
N LEU A 75 -17.25 -0.08 5.19
CA LEU A 75 -16.53 -1.09 5.96
C LEU A 75 -17.48 -2.14 6.54
N LEU A 76 -18.66 -1.72 7.01
CA LEU A 76 -19.71 -2.63 7.46
C LEU A 76 -20.26 -3.51 6.33
N ALA A 77 -20.55 -2.93 5.16
CA ALA A 77 -21.06 -3.67 4.01
C ALA A 77 -20.04 -4.68 3.44
N ILE A 78 -18.75 -4.37 3.51
CA ILE A 78 -17.66 -5.25 3.08
C ILE A 78 -17.46 -6.40 4.07
N SER A 79 -17.42 -6.10 5.37
CA SER A 79 -17.12 -7.09 6.43
C SER A 79 -18.33 -7.92 6.88
N GLY A 80 -19.55 -7.40 6.74
CA GLY A 80 -20.76 -7.98 7.34
C GLY A 80 -20.83 -7.83 8.87
N ALA A 81 -19.97 -7.00 9.46
CA ALA A 81 -19.90 -6.74 10.90
C ALA A 81 -21.13 -5.99 11.43
N TYR A 82 -21.26 -5.94 12.76
CA TYR A 82 -22.35 -5.22 13.41
C TYR A 82 -22.13 -3.71 13.33
N ARG A 83 -23.22 -2.95 13.35
CA ARG A 83 -23.24 -1.48 13.18
C ARG A 83 -22.30 -0.76 14.16
N THR A 84 -22.15 -1.32 15.36
CA THR A 84 -21.37 -0.79 16.48
C THR A 84 -19.90 -1.22 16.48
N THR A 85 -19.48 -2.10 15.57
CA THR A 85 -18.07 -2.46 15.42
C THR A 85 -17.27 -1.21 15.05
N SER A 86 -16.14 -0.96 15.71
CA SER A 86 -15.40 0.30 15.50
C SER A 86 -14.82 0.40 14.07
N THR A 87 -14.81 1.61 13.52
CA THR A 87 -14.20 1.89 12.21
C THR A 87 -12.72 1.50 12.19
N ALA A 88 -11.98 1.77 13.28
CA ALA A 88 -10.56 1.42 13.42
C ALA A 88 -10.32 -0.10 13.30
N ALA A 89 -11.14 -0.92 13.97
CA ALA A 89 -11.05 -2.37 13.88
C ALA A 89 -11.28 -2.86 12.44
N LEU A 90 -12.32 -2.34 11.77
CA LEU A 90 -12.66 -2.74 10.41
C LEU A 90 -11.62 -2.31 9.38
N GLN A 91 -11.01 -1.13 9.55
CA GLN A 91 -9.90 -0.67 8.71
C GLN A 91 -8.73 -1.66 8.74
N VAL A 92 -8.34 -2.12 9.93
CA VAL A 92 -7.25 -3.10 10.12
C VAL A 92 -7.61 -4.45 9.51
N ILE A 93 -8.78 -5.01 9.84
CA ILE A 93 -9.24 -6.31 9.33
C ILE A 93 -9.29 -6.31 7.79
N LEU A 94 -9.86 -5.26 7.19
CA LEU A 94 -10.04 -5.18 5.75
C LEU A 94 -8.79 -4.69 5.01
N GLY A 95 -7.73 -4.30 5.73
CA GLY A 95 -6.56 -3.66 5.12
C GLY A 95 -6.94 -2.43 4.28
N ILE A 96 -7.85 -1.62 4.81
CA ILE A 96 -8.34 -0.38 4.20
C ILE A 96 -7.92 0.77 5.13
N PRO A 97 -7.04 1.68 4.69
CA PRO A 97 -6.58 2.77 5.55
C PRO A 97 -7.71 3.78 5.83
N PRO A 98 -7.57 4.61 6.88
CA PRO A 98 -8.45 5.74 7.11
C PRO A 98 -8.59 6.60 5.85
N LEU A 99 -9.83 6.87 5.46
CA LEU A 99 -10.12 7.53 4.18
C LEU A 99 -9.38 8.86 4.03
N HIS A 100 -9.28 9.66 5.09
CA HIS A 100 -8.55 10.94 5.06
C HIS A 100 -7.05 10.78 4.76
N LEU A 101 -6.39 9.72 5.27
CA LEU A 101 -4.98 9.44 4.97
C LEU A 101 -4.80 8.98 3.52
N GLN A 102 -5.72 8.16 3.01
CA GLN A 102 -5.73 7.74 1.61
C GLN A 102 -5.93 8.93 0.66
N LEU A 103 -6.89 9.81 0.95
CA LEU A 103 -7.15 11.01 0.16
C LEU A 103 -5.98 11.99 0.24
N GLN A 104 -5.37 12.15 1.41
CA GLN A 104 -4.16 12.97 1.58
C GLN A 104 -2.99 12.44 0.73
N ARG A 105 -2.78 11.13 0.71
CA ARG A 105 -1.74 10.50 -0.13
C ARG A 105 -1.96 10.81 -1.61
N GLU A 106 -3.20 10.71 -2.09
CA GLU A 106 -3.56 10.98 -3.49
C GLU A 106 -3.51 12.47 -3.85
N ALA A 107 -3.93 13.33 -2.91
CA ALA A 107 -3.81 14.78 -3.01
C ALA A 107 -2.34 15.19 -3.17
N ARG A 108 -1.45 14.69 -2.30
CA ARG A 108 0.00 14.93 -2.37
C ARG A 108 0.63 14.41 -3.66
N GLY A 109 0.24 13.21 -4.10
CA GLY A 109 0.67 12.69 -5.39
C GLY A 109 0.21 13.56 -6.57
N THR A 110 -1.00 14.09 -6.52
CA THR A 110 -1.53 15.01 -7.55
C THR A 110 -0.79 16.34 -7.56
N ALA A 111 -0.54 16.93 -6.38
CA ALA A 111 0.23 18.16 -6.23
C ALA A 111 1.63 18.02 -6.82
N LEU A 112 2.35 16.95 -6.48
CA LEU A 112 3.70 16.70 -6.95
C LEU A 112 3.75 16.35 -8.46
N PHE A 113 2.92 15.41 -8.92
CA PHE A 113 3.06 14.85 -10.27
C PHE A 113 2.32 15.62 -11.37
N ARG A 114 1.25 16.36 -11.02
CA ARG A 114 0.40 17.05 -12.00
C ARG A 114 0.48 18.56 -11.89
N LEU A 115 0.44 19.09 -10.67
CA LEU A 115 0.41 20.55 -10.44
C LEU A 115 1.80 21.15 -10.24
N ARG A 116 2.84 20.32 -10.05
CA ARG A 116 4.21 20.76 -9.76
C ARG A 116 4.29 21.70 -8.55
N LEU A 117 3.44 21.47 -7.55
CA LEU A 117 3.39 22.28 -6.33
C LEU A 117 4.27 21.70 -5.24
N PRO A 118 5.14 22.52 -4.59
CA PRO A 118 5.91 22.07 -3.44
C PRO A 118 4.99 21.74 -2.26
N LEU A 119 5.38 20.78 -1.44
CA LEU A 119 4.63 20.40 -0.23
C LEU A 119 5.30 21.04 0.99
N SER A 120 4.58 21.86 1.76
CA SER A 120 5.21 22.72 2.78
C SER A 120 5.34 22.14 4.19
N THR A 121 5.11 20.85 4.46
CA THR A 121 5.17 20.32 5.84
C THR A 121 5.69 18.89 5.97
N ASN A 122 6.71 18.73 6.82
CA ASN A 122 7.24 17.47 7.40
C ASN A 122 7.58 16.34 6.42
N VAL A 123 7.84 16.67 5.17
CA VAL A 123 8.47 15.81 4.17
C VAL A 123 9.80 16.47 3.87
N SER A 124 10.91 15.77 4.06
CA SER A 124 12.22 16.22 3.60
C SER A 124 12.08 16.72 2.16
N ASP A 125 12.23 18.02 1.97
CA ASP A 125 11.69 18.82 0.87
C ASP A 125 11.80 18.11 -0.49
N ILE A 126 10.72 17.46 -0.91
CA ILE A 126 10.62 16.93 -2.27
C ILE A 126 10.20 18.10 -3.15
N ASP A 127 11.20 18.75 -3.72
CA ASP A 127 11.02 19.76 -4.75
C ASP A 127 10.39 19.10 -6.00
N PRO A 128 9.20 19.54 -6.45
CA PRO A 128 8.53 18.98 -7.63
C PRO A 128 9.33 19.13 -8.93
N SER A 129 10.25 20.10 -9.00
CA SER A 129 11.17 20.26 -10.13
C SER A 129 12.15 19.09 -10.26
N LYS A 130 12.42 18.39 -9.14
CA LYS A 130 13.30 17.23 -9.09
C LYS A 130 12.57 15.90 -9.34
N ILE A 131 11.33 15.90 -9.84
CA ILE A 131 10.55 14.67 -10.07
C ILE A 131 10.38 14.41 -11.56
N GLU A 132 10.63 13.16 -11.98
CA GLU A 132 10.61 12.79 -13.39
C GLU A 132 9.30 13.16 -14.10
N GLU A 133 9.39 13.72 -15.31
CA GLU A 133 8.25 13.85 -16.22
C GLU A 133 7.93 12.53 -16.90
N LYS A 134 6.81 11.91 -16.51
CA LYS A 134 6.30 10.68 -17.14
C LYS A 134 4.77 10.67 -17.26
N ALA A 135 4.27 10.43 -18.47
CA ALA A 135 2.89 9.99 -18.75
C ALA A 135 2.79 8.46 -18.52
N THR A 136 1.64 8.00 -18.05
CA THR A 136 1.40 6.79 -17.22
C THR A 136 1.78 5.40 -17.78
N GLY A 137 2.30 4.51 -16.89
CA GLY A 137 2.46 3.04 -17.02
C GLY A 137 3.95 2.60 -17.00
N TRP A 138 4.47 1.57 -16.31
CA TRP A 138 4.02 0.47 -15.45
C TRP A 138 4.71 0.56 -14.06
N SER A 139 4.34 -0.33 -13.13
CA SER A 139 4.80 -0.34 -11.74
C SER A 139 5.26 -1.72 -11.30
N THR A 140 6.57 -1.87 -11.10
CA THR A 140 7.25 -2.83 -10.19
C THR A 140 8.74 -2.46 -10.12
N HIS A 141 9.31 -2.34 -8.92
CA HIS A 141 10.76 -2.44 -8.71
C HIS A 141 11.02 -3.13 -7.35
N PRO A 142 11.93 -4.12 -7.27
CA PRO A 142 12.38 -4.71 -6.01
C PRO A 142 13.38 -3.77 -5.33
N LEU A 143 13.12 -3.37 -4.08
CA LEU A 143 14.10 -2.64 -3.27
C LEU A 143 13.87 -2.97 -1.80
N GLU A 144 14.23 -4.19 -1.44
CA GLU A 144 14.87 -4.46 -0.17
C GLU A 144 16.28 -4.92 -0.54
N HIS A 145 17.32 -4.33 0.06
CA HIS A 145 18.76 -4.53 -0.19
C HIS A 145 19.39 -3.55 -1.20
N LEU A 146 19.69 -2.32 -0.75
CA LEU A 146 21.06 -1.77 -0.83
C LEU A 146 21.13 -0.48 0.00
N LYS A 147 21.96 -0.46 1.04
CA LYS A 147 22.39 0.76 1.76
C LYS A 147 23.60 1.42 1.06
N ARG A 148 23.82 1.14 -0.23
CA ARG A 148 24.93 1.70 -1.02
C ARG A 148 24.35 2.65 -2.06
N GLY A 149 25.11 3.68 -2.45
CA GLY A 149 24.71 4.56 -3.54
C GLY A 149 24.63 3.82 -4.87
N VAL A 150 24.15 4.53 -5.88
CA VAL A 150 24.13 4.01 -7.26
C VAL A 150 25.12 4.86 -8.06
N GLY A 151 26.00 4.23 -8.82
CA GLY A 151 26.93 4.90 -9.72
C GLY A 151 26.58 4.61 -11.17
N ALA A 152 26.87 5.54 -12.06
CA ALA A 152 26.75 5.37 -13.51
C ALA A 152 28.12 5.61 -14.13
N ALA A 153 28.48 4.84 -15.16
CA ALA A 153 29.76 5.00 -15.84
C ALA A 153 29.67 4.60 -17.31
N PHE A 154 30.56 5.15 -18.13
CA PHE A 154 30.89 4.60 -19.45
C PHE A 154 32.38 4.74 -19.70
N CYS A 155 32.93 3.89 -20.56
CA CYS A 155 34.30 4.03 -21.04
C CYS A 155 34.33 3.92 -22.57
N VAL A 156 35.40 4.44 -23.17
CA VAL A 156 35.67 4.30 -24.60
C VAL A 156 36.87 3.38 -24.77
N LEU A 157 36.70 2.35 -25.58
CA LEU A 157 37.74 1.42 -25.97
C LEU A 157 38.14 1.70 -27.42
N THR A 158 39.41 1.98 -27.65
CA THR A 158 40.01 2.14 -28.98
C THR A 158 41.06 1.04 -29.14
N ASP A 159 40.86 0.15 -30.11
CA ASP A 159 41.57 -1.12 -30.27
C ASP A 159 41.49 -1.99 -29.02
N VAL A 160 42.50 -1.90 -28.16
CA VAL A 160 42.58 -2.62 -26.90
C VAL A 160 42.66 -1.65 -25.72
N ASN A 161 42.83 -0.34 -25.94
CA ASN A 161 43.11 0.63 -24.88
C ASN A 161 41.88 1.44 -24.46
N ILE A 162 41.76 1.68 -23.16
CA ILE A 162 40.70 2.54 -22.62
C ILE A 162 41.19 3.98 -22.71
N THR A 163 40.61 4.74 -23.64
CA THR A 163 41.05 6.11 -23.99
C THR A 163 40.24 7.18 -23.25
N HIS A 164 39.00 6.87 -22.87
CA HIS A 164 38.15 7.78 -22.12
C HIS A 164 37.36 7.06 -21.02
N ARG A 165 37.13 7.75 -19.92
CA ARG A 165 36.36 7.27 -18.76
C ARG A 165 35.46 8.39 -18.28
N TRP A 166 34.22 8.04 -17.99
CA TRP A 166 33.29 8.90 -17.31
C TRP A 166 32.57 8.08 -16.25
N SER A 167 32.44 8.64 -15.06
CA SER A 167 31.60 8.08 -14.02
C SER A 167 31.01 9.19 -13.17
N THR A 168 29.88 8.90 -12.53
CA THR A 168 29.21 9.81 -11.63
C THR A 168 28.47 9.04 -10.55
N ARG A 169 28.30 9.68 -9.40
CA ARG A 169 27.44 9.21 -8.34
C ARG A 169 26.02 9.73 -8.54
N LEU A 170 25.04 8.89 -8.29
CA LEU A 170 23.64 9.28 -8.19
C LEU A 170 23.20 9.32 -6.73
N SER A 171 22.11 10.06 -6.48
CA SER A 171 21.52 10.12 -5.14
C SER A 171 21.12 8.71 -4.68
N LEU A 172 21.19 8.46 -3.37
CA LEU A 172 20.70 7.23 -2.72
C LEU A 172 19.22 6.90 -3.01
N ARG A 173 18.49 7.83 -3.64
CA ARG A 173 17.07 7.71 -4.00
C ARG A 173 16.86 7.32 -5.47
N ASN A 174 17.92 7.27 -6.28
CA ASN A 174 17.87 6.82 -7.67
C ASN A 174 17.98 5.29 -7.76
N THR A 175 17.49 4.71 -8.86
CA THR A 175 17.49 3.26 -9.09
C THR A 175 18.64 2.83 -9.99
N ASP A 176 19.07 1.57 -9.93
CA ASP A 176 20.08 1.01 -10.85
C ASP A 176 19.69 1.26 -12.33
N PHE A 177 18.42 1.05 -12.69
CA PHE A 177 17.93 1.36 -14.05
C PHE A 177 18.15 2.83 -14.47
N GLN A 178 18.10 3.78 -13.54
CA GLN A 178 18.35 5.18 -13.83
C GLN A 178 19.83 5.46 -14.08
N ALA A 179 20.73 4.79 -13.36
CA ALA A 179 22.16 4.86 -13.62
C ALA A 179 22.50 4.28 -14.99
N GLU A 180 21.95 3.11 -15.30
CA GLU A 180 22.16 2.43 -16.58
C GLU A 180 21.72 3.26 -17.79
N ILE A 181 20.53 3.86 -17.71
CA ILE A 181 20.02 4.67 -18.82
C ILE A 181 20.75 6.03 -18.92
N LEU A 182 21.25 6.57 -17.80
CA LEU A 182 22.09 7.78 -17.80
C LEU A 182 23.47 7.49 -18.40
N ALA A 183 24.09 6.38 -18.03
CA ALA A 183 25.35 5.92 -18.61
C ALA A 183 25.23 5.77 -20.14
N LEU A 184 24.15 5.15 -20.62
CA LEU A 184 23.85 5.06 -22.03
C LEU A 184 23.69 6.44 -22.69
N LEU A 185 22.95 7.36 -22.05
CA LEU A 185 22.83 8.73 -22.56
C LEU A 185 24.20 9.40 -22.71
N LYS A 186 25.06 9.27 -21.70
CA LYS A 186 26.38 9.91 -21.69
C LYS A 186 27.33 9.30 -22.72
N ALA A 187 27.27 7.98 -22.90
CA ALA A 187 28.01 7.30 -23.96
C ALA A 187 27.55 7.76 -25.36
N VAL A 188 26.24 7.89 -25.58
CA VAL A 188 25.69 8.39 -26.85
C VAL A 188 26.02 9.87 -27.08
N GLU A 189 25.89 10.72 -26.05
CA GLU A 189 26.30 12.14 -26.13
C GLU A 189 27.80 12.27 -26.48
N HIS A 190 28.65 11.41 -25.92
CA HIS A 190 30.07 11.36 -26.26
C HIS A 190 30.29 10.88 -27.70
N ALA A 191 29.63 9.81 -28.14
CA ALA A 191 29.75 9.29 -29.49
C ALA A 191 29.33 10.31 -30.56
N VAL A 192 28.29 11.10 -30.28
CA VAL A 192 27.83 12.22 -31.13
C VAL A 192 28.89 13.32 -31.28
N SER A 193 29.77 13.50 -30.29
CA SER A 193 30.83 14.51 -30.33
C SER A 193 32.08 14.09 -31.13
N LEU A 194 32.18 12.80 -31.50
CA LEU A 194 33.30 12.26 -32.25
C LEU A 194 33.07 12.38 -33.78
N PRO A 195 34.14 12.36 -34.60
CA PRO A 195 34.02 12.38 -36.06
C PRO A 195 33.13 11.23 -36.58
N THR A 196 32.49 11.42 -37.74
CA THR A 196 31.58 10.46 -38.40
C THR A 196 32.29 9.20 -38.90
N GLN A 197 32.79 8.39 -37.98
CA GLN A 197 33.15 6.99 -38.16
C GLN A 197 32.04 6.11 -37.58
N GLN A 198 31.94 4.85 -38.02
CA GLN A 198 31.01 3.91 -37.40
C GLN A 198 31.42 3.63 -35.96
N GLN A 199 30.48 3.85 -35.03
CA GLN A 199 30.68 3.67 -33.60
C GLN A 199 29.65 2.69 -33.07
N THR A 200 30.07 1.81 -32.15
CA THR A 200 29.15 0.88 -31.49
C THR A 200 29.23 1.09 -29.98
N VAL A 201 28.11 1.49 -29.38
CA VAL A 201 27.92 1.53 -27.92
C VAL A 201 27.44 0.15 -27.48
N LEU A 202 28.24 -0.49 -26.63
CA LEU A 202 27.92 -1.80 -26.05
C LEU A 202 27.25 -1.59 -24.69
N VAL A 203 26.13 -2.27 -24.46
CA VAL A 203 25.32 -2.12 -23.23
C VAL A 203 24.90 -3.50 -22.74
N ASP A 204 25.06 -3.79 -21.45
CA ASP A 204 24.66 -5.06 -20.87
C ASP A 204 23.23 -5.07 -20.28
N ASN A 205 22.69 -3.90 -19.98
CA ASN A 205 21.29 -3.74 -19.59
C ASN A 205 20.32 -3.67 -20.79
N GLN A 206 19.69 -4.80 -21.10
CA GLN A 206 18.69 -4.89 -22.16
C GLN A 206 17.46 -3.99 -21.94
N ALA A 207 17.11 -3.67 -20.68
CA ALA A 207 15.99 -2.78 -20.39
C ALA A 207 16.27 -1.33 -20.83
N SER A 208 17.52 -0.88 -20.72
CA SER A 208 17.95 0.44 -21.21
C SER A 208 17.86 0.53 -22.73
N ILE A 209 18.32 -0.51 -23.44
CA ILE A 209 18.23 -0.62 -24.90
C ILE A 209 16.77 -0.60 -25.36
N ASN A 210 15.93 -1.47 -24.78
CA ASN A 210 14.51 -1.56 -25.13
C ASN A 210 13.78 -0.24 -24.87
N SER A 211 14.13 0.46 -23.78
CA SER A 211 13.56 1.76 -23.46
C SER A 211 13.99 2.83 -24.45
N ALA A 212 15.27 2.86 -24.85
CA ALA A 212 15.84 3.82 -25.79
C ALA A 212 15.38 3.59 -27.24
N ALA A 213 15.12 2.33 -27.63
CA ALA A 213 14.61 1.98 -28.96
C ALA A 213 13.13 2.35 -29.16
N ASN A 214 12.39 2.58 -28.07
CA ASN A 214 10.97 2.91 -28.14
C ASN A 214 10.76 4.44 -28.30
N PRO A 215 10.32 4.95 -29.47
CA PRO A 215 10.04 6.38 -29.67
C PRO A 215 8.94 6.92 -28.75
N LYS A 216 8.04 6.03 -28.32
CA LYS A 216 6.95 6.32 -27.38
C LYS A 216 7.35 6.04 -25.93
N SER A 217 8.64 5.84 -25.67
CA SER A 217 9.14 5.64 -24.31
C SER A 217 8.72 6.82 -23.44
N HIS A 218 8.18 6.47 -22.28
CA HIS A 218 7.69 7.46 -21.34
C HIS A 218 8.84 8.06 -20.49
N ASN A 219 10.06 7.49 -20.56
CA ASN A 219 11.24 8.03 -19.88
C ASN A 219 11.85 9.17 -20.72
N SER A 220 12.10 10.34 -20.11
CA SER A 220 12.65 11.52 -20.79
C SER A 220 14.05 11.29 -21.35
N ILE A 221 14.93 10.63 -20.59
CA ILE A 221 16.27 10.23 -21.03
C ILE A 221 16.18 9.26 -22.21
N ALA A 222 15.31 8.26 -22.14
CA ALA A 222 15.11 7.30 -23.23
C ALA A 222 14.71 7.99 -24.54
N ARG A 223 13.79 8.98 -24.49
CA ARG A 223 13.41 9.78 -25.66
C ARG A 223 14.56 10.64 -26.16
N LYS A 224 15.40 11.16 -25.28
CA LYS A 224 16.61 11.92 -25.67
C LYS A 224 17.59 11.02 -26.41
N ILE A 225 17.84 9.81 -25.90
CA ILE A 225 18.67 8.79 -26.56
C ILE A 225 18.08 8.43 -27.93
N PHE A 226 16.77 8.13 -28.00
CA PHE A 226 16.09 7.82 -29.27
C PHE A 226 16.33 8.92 -30.32
N LYS A 227 16.13 10.19 -29.95
CA LYS A 227 16.34 11.33 -30.84
C LYS A 227 17.80 11.43 -31.31
N LEU A 228 18.75 11.27 -30.39
CA LEU A 228 20.18 11.31 -30.72
C LEU A 228 20.57 10.20 -31.69
N LEU A 229 20.15 8.96 -31.43
CA LEU A 229 20.42 7.82 -32.31
C LEU A 229 19.75 7.97 -33.68
N HIS A 230 18.52 8.50 -33.72
CA HIS A 230 17.81 8.76 -34.97
C HIS A 230 18.51 9.81 -35.85
N SER A 231 19.05 10.87 -35.24
CA SER A 231 19.81 11.91 -35.95
C SER A 231 21.23 11.49 -36.35
N HIS A 232 21.78 10.40 -35.78
CA HIS A 232 23.17 9.97 -35.97
C HIS A 232 23.23 8.46 -36.33
N PRO A 233 22.86 8.07 -37.57
CA PRO A 233 22.74 6.67 -37.96
C PRO A 233 24.07 5.87 -37.97
N HIS A 234 25.21 6.56 -37.86
CA HIS A 234 26.52 5.94 -37.71
C HIS A 234 26.80 5.39 -36.30
N ILE A 235 25.97 5.74 -35.32
CA ILE A 235 26.04 5.24 -33.94
C ILE A 235 25.09 4.05 -33.79
N ARG A 236 25.65 2.88 -33.50
CA ARG A 236 24.90 1.65 -33.22
C ARG A 236 24.89 1.36 -31.73
N VAL A 237 23.78 0.85 -31.21
CA VAL A 237 23.70 0.33 -29.84
C VAL A 237 23.52 -1.17 -29.92
N SER A 238 24.38 -1.95 -29.26
CA SER A 238 24.32 -3.41 -29.25
C SER A 238 24.36 -3.96 -27.84
N TRP A 239 23.62 -5.05 -27.61
CA TRP A 239 23.63 -5.73 -26.33
C TRP A 239 24.86 -6.63 -26.18
N ILE A 240 25.47 -6.63 -25.00
CA ILE A 240 26.52 -7.58 -24.61
C ILE A 240 26.14 -8.28 -23.31
N LYS A 241 26.71 -9.46 -23.07
CA LYS A 241 26.47 -10.20 -21.84
C LYS A 241 27.29 -9.59 -20.69
N ALA A 242 26.64 -9.29 -19.57
CA ALA A 242 27.29 -8.90 -18.32
C ALA A 242 28.20 -10.02 -17.79
N HIS A 243 29.29 -9.64 -17.11
CA HIS A 243 30.24 -10.55 -16.43
C HIS A 243 30.82 -11.64 -17.33
N ALA A 244 31.03 -11.32 -18.61
CA ALA A 244 31.62 -12.22 -19.59
C ALA A 244 33.12 -11.95 -19.82
N GLY A 245 33.76 -11.12 -18.99
CA GLY A 245 35.19 -10.80 -19.09
C GLY A 245 35.53 -9.77 -20.18
N TYR A 246 34.54 -9.04 -20.71
CA TYR A 246 34.79 -7.97 -21.66
C TYR A 246 35.46 -6.80 -20.94
N ARG A 247 36.74 -6.53 -21.27
CA ARG A 247 37.56 -5.52 -20.59
C ARG A 247 36.88 -4.15 -20.43
N GLY A 248 36.16 -3.68 -21.44
CA GLY A 248 35.40 -2.43 -21.37
C GLY A 248 34.22 -2.49 -20.40
N ASN A 249 33.47 -3.60 -20.38
CA ASN A 249 32.33 -3.80 -19.47
C ASN A 249 32.79 -3.90 -18.02
N GLU A 250 33.83 -4.71 -17.77
CA GLU A 250 34.40 -4.89 -16.42
C GLU A 250 34.95 -3.56 -15.87
N GLU A 251 35.55 -2.72 -16.73
CA GLU A 251 35.99 -1.39 -16.32
C GLU A 251 34.80 -0.46 -16.00
N VAL A 252 33.72 -0.49 -16.78
CA VAL A 252 32.50 0.29 -16.48
C VAL A 252 31.88 -0.16 -15.17
N ASP A 253 31.78 -1.46 -14.91
CA ASP A 253 31.31 -2.03 -13.64
C ASP A 253 32.16 -1.58 -12.47
N ARG A 254 33.49 -1.58 -12.64
CA ARG A 254 34.46 -1.10 -11.64
C ARG A 254 34.25 0.39 -11.35
N LEU A 255 34.16 1.22 -12.39
CA LEU A 255 33.97 2.68 -12.29
C LEU A 255 32.62 3.05 -11.66
N ALA A 256 31.55 2.33 -11.99
CA ALA A 256 30.23 2.55 -11.42
C ALA A 256 30.21 2.19 -9.92
N LYS A 257 30.83 1.07 -9.53
CA LYS A 257 30.98 0.68 -8.12
C LYS A 257 31.84 1.67 -7.33
N GLU A 258 32.96 2.10 -7.89
CA GLU A 258 33.83 3.12 -7.29
C GLU A 258 33.04 4.41 -7.04
N ALA A 259 32.35 4.94 -8.06
CA ALA A 259 31.53 6.14 -7.92
C ALA A 259 30.39 6.00 -6.89
N ALA A 260 29.81 4.81 -6.76
CA ALA A 260 28.75 4.52 -5.80
C ALA A 260 29.23 4.51 -4.34
N GLU A 261 30.46 4.06 -4.12
CA GLU A 261 31.05 3.79 -2.79
C GLU A 261 31.90 4.95 -2.27
N THR A 262 32.49 5.77 -3.15
CA THR A 262 33.31 6.92 -2.75
C THR A 262 32.47 8.07 -2.20
N GLU A 263 32.77 8.50 -0.98
CA GLU A 263 32.22 9.72 -0.38
C GLU A 263 32.65 10.98 -1.15
N ASN A 264 31.74 11.93 -1.33
CA ASN A 264 31.97 13.19 -2.08
C ASN A 264 32.38 13.03 -3.57
N PHE A 265 32.07 11.87 -4.18
CA PHE A 265 32.25 11.70 -5.63
C PHE A 265 31.35 12.66 -6.43
N PRO A 266 31.76 13.16 -7.61
CA PRO A 266 30.94 14.04 -8.43
C PRO A 266 29.52 13.50 -8.67
N GLU A 267 28.52 14.22 -8.15
CA GLU A 267 27.11 13.86 -8.29
C GLU A 267 26.51 14.49 -9.55
N THR A 268 25.83 13.68 -10.36
CA THR A 268 24.97 14.18 -11.43
C THR A 268 23.54 14.25 -10.89
N PRO A 269 22.94 15.45 -10.73
CA PRO A 269 21.57 15.57 -10.28
C PRO A 269 20.64 14.89 -11.28
N LEU A 270 19.91 13.88 -10.82
CA LEU A 270 18.90 13.20 -11.61
C LEU A 270 17.54 13.27 -10.92
N GLU A 271 16.50 13.51 -11.71
CA GLU A 271 15.12 13.55 -11.22
C GLU A 271 14.75 12.24 -10.50
N LEU A 272 14.05 12.37 -9.37
CA LEU A 272 13.56 11.27 -8.56
C LEU A 272 12.47 10.48 -9.32
N PRO A 273 12.52 9.13 -9.26
CA PRO A 273 11.48 8.29 -9.84
C PRO A 273 10.10 8.56 -9.22
N LYS A 274 9.03 8.62 -10.02
CA LYS A 274 7.66 8.66 -9.49
C LYS A 274 7.34 7.44 -8.65
N SER A 275 7.95 6.29 -8.94
CA SER A 275 7.83 5.06 -8.15
C SER A 275 8.35 5.26 -6.72
N PHE A 276 9.54 5.86 -6.57
CA PHE A 276 10.12 6.22 -5.28
C PHE A 276 9.17 7.14 -4.51
N ILE A 277 8.67 8.20 -5.15
CA ILE A 277 7.74 9.16 -4.51
C ILE A 277 6.42 8.47 -4.10
N LYS A 278 5.85 7.61 -4.95
CA LYS A 278 4.63 6.83 -4.61
C LYS A 278 4.87 5.91 -3.42
N THR A 279 6.00 5.22 -3.38
CA THR A 279 6.38 4.34 -2.27
C THR A 279 6.56 5.15 -0.98
N PHE A 280 7.27 6.27 -1.04
CA PHE A 280 7.47 7.17 0.09
C PHE A 280 6.14 7.70 0.65
N LEU A 281 5.26 8.21 -0.21
CA LEU A 281 3.93 8.70 0.20
C LEU A 281 3.08 7.57 0.82
N ARG A 282 3.19 6.35 0.29
CA ARG A 282 2.53 5.15 0.85
C ARG A 282 3.09 4.78 2.22
N GLN A 283 4.41 4.82 2.40
CA GLN A 283 5.06 4.54 3.69
C GLN A 283 4.68 5.57 4.75
N LYS A 284 4.70 6.87 4.40
CA LYS A 284 4.20 7.95 5.28
C LYS A 284 2.75 7.69 5.71
N MET A 285 1.86 7.37 4.78
CA MET A 285 0.47 7.05 5.07
C MET A 285 0.33 5.84 6.02
N LEU A 286 1.10 4.77 5.79
CA LEU A 286 1.12 3.59 6.65
C LEU A 286 1.64 3.91 8.05
N ALA A 287 2.68 4.73 8.18
CA ALA A 287 3.21 5.16 9.46
C ALA A 287 2.20 6.01 10.24
N SER A 288 1.54 6.98 9.60
CA SER A 288 0.47 7.75 10.21
C SER A 288 -0.73 6.88 10.63
N TRP A 289 -1.06 5.87 9.83
CA TRP A 289 -2.10 4.92 10.19
C TRP A 289 -1.69 4.06 11.40
N GLN A 290 -0.46 3.56 11.43
CA GLN A 290 0.06 2.78 12.54
C GLN A 290 0.02 3.59 13.85
N MET A 291 0.52 4.83 13.85
CA MET A 291 0.45 5.71 15.02
C MET A 291 -0.99 5.91 15.50
N ALA A 292 -1.93 6.17 14.58
CA ALA A 292 -3.35 6.33 14.96
C ALA A 292 -3.96 5.04 15.55
N CYS A 293 -3.51 3.86 15.12
CA CYS A 293 -3.93 2.57 15.67
C CYS A 293 -3.31 2.30 17.05
N ASP A 294 -2.04 2.66 17.25
CA ASP A 294 -1.34 2.50 18.52
C ASP A 294 -1.92 3.45 19.58
N ASP A 295 -2.16 4.71 19.23
CA ASP A 295 -2.64 5.74 20.17
C ASP A 295 -4.16 5.67 20.41
N GLY A 296 -4.96 5.17 19.47
CA GLY A 296 -6.43 5.37 19.49
C GLY A 296 -7.26 4.33 20.27
N ASP A 297 -8.07 4.74 21.25
CA ASP A 297 -8.75 3.83 22.21
C ASP A 297 -9.81 2.86 21.66
N THR A 298 -10.11 2.94 20.37
CA THR A 298 -11.15 2.11 19.75
C THR A 298 -10.55 0.93 18.99
N GLY A 299 -11.21 -0.24 19.04
CA GLY A 299 -10.74 -1.42 18.33
C GLY A 299 -9.52 -2.11 18.97
N ARG A 300 -9.24 -1.86 20.26
CA ARG A 300 -8.12 -2.44 21.01
C ARG A 300 -8.06 -3.97 20.95
N LEU A 301 -9.21 -4.67 20.92
CA LEU A 301 -9.23 -6.13 20.74
C LEU A 301 -8.55 -6.55 19.43
N ILE A 302 -8.82 -5.82 18.34
CA ILE A 302 -8.22 -6.12 17.03
C ILE A 302 -6.75 -5.68 16.99
N HIS A 303 -6.39 -4.54 17.57
CA HIS A 303 -4.99 -4.13 17.69
C HIS A 303 -4.17 -5.15 18.49
N ASN A 304 -4.73 -5.69 19.57
CA ASN A 304 -4.12 -6.75 20.35
C ASN A 304 -3.94 -8.03 19.53
N ILE A 305 -4.77 -8.34 18.53
CA ILE A 305 -4.62 -9.54 17.70
C ILE A 305 -3.71 -9.27 16.49
N ILE A 306 -3.86 -8.09 15.87
CA ILE A 306 -3.19 -7.63 14.66
C ILE A 306 -2.54 -6.27 14.97
N PRO A 307 -1.33 -6.27 15.56
CA PRO A 307 -0.70 -5.03 16.00
C PRO A 307 -0.15 -4.18 14.85
N LYS A 308 0.14 -4.79 13.69
CA LYS A 308 0.72 -4.11 12.54
C LYS A 308 -0.31 -3.89 11.44
N VAL A 309 -0.51 -2.63 11.05
CA VAL A 309 -1.41 -2.27 9.95
C VAL A 309 -0.86 -2.73 8.60
N SER A 310 -1.76 -3.10 7.69
CA SER A 310 -1.40 -3.60 6.36
C SER A 310 -2.44 -3.17 5.33
N LEU A 311 -2.02 -3.06 4.07
CA LEU A 311 -2.95 -2.88 2.93
C LEU A 311 -3.47 -4.21 2.38
N HIS A 312 -3.01 -5.34 2.93
CA HIS A 312 -3.55 -6.66 2.65
C HIS A 312 -4.69 -6.96 3.65
N PRO A 313 -5.88 -7.34 3.16
CA PRO A 313 -6.96 -7.74 4.06
C PRO A 313 -6.59 -9.05 4.76
N ILE A 314 -7.10 -9.21 5.98
CA ILE A 314 -7.10 -10.49 6.67
C ILE A 314 -8.24 -11.34 6.12
N ASN A 315 -7.96 -12.59 5.77
CA ASN A 315 -8.94 -13.52 5.22
C ASN A 315 -9.81 -14.14 6.33
N TRP A 316 -10.57 -13.30 7.02
CA TRP A 316 -11.59 -13.69 7.99
C TRP A 316 -12.99 -13.61 7.36
N THR A 317 -13.77 -14.66 7.60
CA THR A 317 -15.21 -14.71 7.37
C THR A 317 -15.94 -13.76 8.32
N ARG A 318 -17.21 -13.47 8.00
CA ARG A 318 -18.09 -12.68 8.88
C ARG A 318 -18.09 -13.21 10.31
N ASN A 319 -18.22 -14.53 10.50
CA ASN A 319 -18.29 -15.15 11.83
C ASN A 319 -17.02 -14.90 12.65
N GLU A 320 -15.85 -15.00 12.02
CA GLU A 320 -14.57 -14.69 12.68
C GLU A 320 -14.48 -13.20 13.04
N VAL A 321 -14.95 -12.30 12.17
CA VAL A 321 -15.01 -10.85 12.48
C VAL A 321 -15.90 -10.59 13.70
N LEU A 322 -17.10 -11.19 13.78
CA LEU A 322 -17.99 -11.03 14.94
C LEU A 322 -17.34 -11.54 16.23
N PHE A 323 -16.68 -12.70 16.17
CA PHE A 323 -16.00 -13.31 17.32
C PHE A 323 -14.82 -12.46 17.81
N PHE A 324 -13.87 -12.12 16.93
CA PHE A 324 -12.64 -11.43 17.34
C PHE A 324 -12.86 -9.97 17.70
N THR A 325 -13.91 -9.34 17.17
CA THR A 325 -14.30 -7.99 17.62
C THR A 325 -15.11 -8.05 18.92
N GLY A 326 -15.69 -9.20 19.27
CA GLY A 326 -16.66 -9.31 20.37
C GLY A 326 -18.01 -8.64 20.08
N HIS A 327 -18.28 -8.30 18.82
CA HIS A 327 -19.53 -7.69 18.37
C HIS A 327 -20.37 -8.73 17.62
N GLY A 328 -21.02 -9.63 18.35
CA GLY A 328 -21.80 -10.75 17.79
C GLY A 328 -23.00 -11.12 18.69
N PRO A 329 -23.59 -12.31 18.50
CA PRO A 329 -24.69 -12.81 19.32
C PRO A 329 -24.16 -13.28 20.69
N PHE A 330 -23.65 -12.34 21.48
CA PHE A 330 -23.05 -12.59 22.79
C PHE A 330 -23.82 -11.78 23.84
N PRO A 331 -24.43 -12.38 24.87
CA PRO A 331 -25.17 -11.66 25.90
C PRO A 331 -24.37 -10.51 26.52
N SER A 332 -23.08 -10.70 26.75
CA SER A 332 -22.21 -9.64 27.29
C SER A 332 -22.15 -8.40 26.39
N PHE A 333 -22.22 -8.60 25.07
CA PHE A 333 -22.25 -7.55 24.08
C PHE A 333 -23.65 -6.95 23.92
N LEU A 334 -24.68 -7.80 23.83
CA LEU A 334 -26.07 -7.39 23.63
C LEU A 334 -26.59 -6.58 24.82
N HIS A 335 -26.29 -6.99 26.05
CA HIS A 335 -26.65 -6.22 27.24
C HIS A 335 -26.04 -4.81 27.24
N ARG A 336 -24.76 -4.69 26.87
CA ARG A 336 -24.05 -3.39 26.83
C ARG A 336 -24.69 -2.36 25.90
N PHE A 337 -25.43 -2.79 24.88
CA PHE A 337 -26.08 -1.90 23.92
C PHE A 337 -27.61 -1.84 24.09
N ASN A 338 -28.15 -2.53 25.11
CA ASN A 338 -29.57 -2.66 25.44
C ASN A 338 -30.48 -3.54 24.53
N PRO A 339 -29.98 -4.39 23.60
CA PRO A 339 -30.82 -5.46 23.03
C PRO A 339 -31.21 -6.61 23.95
N ALA A 340 -30.52 -6.82 25.07
CA ALA A 340 -30.77 -7.93 25.98
C ALA A 340 -30.80 -7.45 27.43
N GLU A 341 -31.64 -8.07 28.26
CA GLU A 341 -31.83 -7.70 29.68
C GLU A 341 -30.67 -8.16 30.57
N THR A 342 -29.91 -9.18 30.16
CA THR A 342 -28.80 -9.72 30.96
C THR A 342 -27.54 -9.94 30.14
N SER A 343 -26.39 -9.87 30.80
CA SER A 343 -25.07 -10.19 30.22
C SER A 343 -24.70 -11.68 30.34
N PHE A 344 -25.60 -12.49 30.92
CA PHE A 344 -25.37 -13.89 31.22
C PHE A 344 -25.84 -14.79 30.08
N CYS A 345 -25.13 -15.90 29.90
CA CYS A 345 -25.54 -17.04 29.10
C CYS A 345 -26.54 -17.88 29.89
N SER A 346 -27.41 -18.63 29.22
CA SER A 346 -28.35 -19.57 29.87
C SER A 346 -27.65 -20.63 30.73
N CYS A 347 -26.36 -20.88 30.56
CA CYS A 347 -25.59 -21.75 31.46
C CYS A 347 -25.09 -21.05 32.74
N GLY A 348 -25.50 -19.80 33.01
CA GLY A 348 -25.15 -19.02 34.20
C GLY A 348 -23.83 -18.24 34.14
N GLY A 349 -22.97 -18.47 33.13
CA GLY A 349 -21.71 -17.72 32.95
C GLY A 349 -21.90 -16.40 32.19
N ILE A 350 -20.92 -15.48 32.25
CA ILE A 350 -20.97 -14.25 31.43
C ILE A 350 -20.81 -14.63 29.95
N GLY A 351 -21.78 -14.25 29.12
CA GLY A 351 -21.88 -14.65 27.72
C GLY A 351 -20.91 -13.92 26.79
N THR A 352 -19.60 -14.12 26.99
CA THR A 352 -18.50 -13.56 26.19
C THR A 352 -18.05 -14.50 25.07
N PRO A 353 -17.33 -14.02 24.03
CA PRO A 353 -16.78 -14.91 22.99
C PRO A 353 -15.90 -16.02 23.58
N ILE A 354 -15.04 -15.67 24.55
CA ILE A 354 -14.14 -16.65 25.18
C ILE A 354 -14.91 -17.69 25.99
N HIS A 355 -15.96 -17.30 26.72
CA HIS A 355 -16.81 -18.22 27.46
C HIS A 355 -17.38 -19.33 26.56
N TYR A 356 -17.98 -18.96 25.42
CA TYR A 356 -18.52 -19.92 24.46
C TYR A 356 -17.44 -20.77 23.79
N ALA A 357 -16.22 -20.25 23.67
CA ALA A 357 -15.13 -20.95 23.01
C ALA A 357 -14.35 -21.90 23.94
N THR A 358 -14.51 -21.83 25.26
CA THR A 358 -13.63 -22.55 26.19
C THR A 358 -14.33 -23.28 27.34
N VAL A 359 -15.48 -22.81 27.81
CA VAL A 359 -16.06 -23.33 29.08
C VAL A 359 -17.59 -23.44 29.10
N CYS A 360 -18.31 -22.87 28.14
CA CYS A 360 -19.78 -22.93 28.13
C CYS A 360 -20.29 -24.35 27.89
N LEU A 361 -21.18 -24.83 28.77
CA LEU A 361 -21.77 -26.17 28.70
C LEU A 361 -22.60 -26.40 27.41
N LEU A 362 -23.14 -25.32 26.83
CA LEU A 362 -23.97 -25.38 25.62
C LEU A 362 -23.15 -25.49 24.33
N THR A 363 -21.83 -25.33 24.40
CA THR A 363 -20.95 -25.26 23.23
C THR A 363 -19.72 -26.16 23.34
N THR A 364 -19.79 -27.21 24.16
CA THR A 364 -18.69 -28.17 24.44
C THR A 364 -18.01 -28.71 23.18
N SER A 365 -18.78 -29.01 22.13
CA SER A 365 -18.26 -29.50 20.85
C SER A 365 -17.32 -28.54 20.13
N TYR A 366 -17.34 -27.24 20.47
CA TYR A 366 -16.53 -26.20 19.84
C TYR A 366 -15.34 -25.77 20.70
N HIS A 367 -15.16 -26.36 21.88
CA HIS A 367 -14.17 -25.89 22.85
C HIS A 367 -12.73 -25.96 22.33
N MET A 368 -11.96 -24.99 22.81
CA MET A 368 -10.53 -24.88 22.72
C MET A 368 -9.96 -24.74 24.13
N ALA A 369 -8.68 -25.07 24.31
CA ALA A 369 -8.04 -24.99 25.62
C ALA A 369 -8.18 -23.57 26.20
N PRO A 370 -8.71 -23.41 27.43
CA PRO A 370 -8.87 -22.09 28.04
C PRO A 370 -7.49 -21.46 28.33
N PRO A 371 -7.33 -20.14 28.12
CA PRO A 371 -6.16 -19.43 28.61
C PRO A 371 -6.33 -19.02 30.07
N SER A 372 -5.21 -18.79 30.76
CA SER A 372 -5.25 -17.99 31.99
C SER A 372 -5.59 -16.53 31.67
N GLN A 373 -6.12 -15.78 32.65
CA GLN A 373 -6.64 -14.44 32.43
C GLN A 373 -5.60 -13.47 31.82
N GLN A 374 -4.34 -13.55 32.27
CA GLN A 374 -3.24 -12.72 31.77
C GLN A 374 -2.84 -13.06 30.32
N HIS A 375 -3.12 -14.28 29.85
CA HIS A 375 -2.74 -14.76 28.52
C HIS A 375 -3.87 -14.71 27.49
N GLN A 376 -5.01 -14.09 27.81
CA GLN A 376 -6.13 -13.97 26.87
C GLN A 376 -5.74 -13.30 25.53
N PRO A 377 -4.97 -12.19 25.49
CA PRO A 377 -4.58 -11.59 24.21
C PRO A 377 -3.73 -12.52 23.33
N ILE A 378 -2.81 -13.27 23.95
CA ILE A 378 -1.97 -14.26 23.27
C ILE A 378 -2.82 -15.42 22.74
N TRP A 379 -3.82 -15.85 23.51
CA TRP A 379 -4.76 -16.87 23.08
C TRP A 379 -5.53 -16.44 21.83
N PHE A 380 -6.09 -15.23 21.80
CA PHE A 380 -6.79 -14.74 20.62
C PHE A 380 -5.86 -14.64 19.39
N ARG A 381 -4.60 -14.24 19.56
CA ARG A 381 -3.59 -14.27 18.47
C ARG A 381 -3.37 -15.68 17.94
N ARG A 382 -3.17 -16.66 18.82
CA ARG A 382 -2.95 -18.07 18.42
C ARG A 382 -4.15 -18.63 17.67
N VAL A 383 -5.35 -18.36 18.19
CA VAL A 383 -6.61 -18.78 17.59
C VAL A 383 -6.84 -18.11 16.23
N ALA A 384 -6.55 -16.82 16.10
CA ALA A 384 -6.64 -16.07 14.84
C ALA A 384 -5.64 -16.55 13.77
N ASN A 385 -4.48 -17.09 14.17
CA ASN A 385 -3.45 -17.56 13.24
C ASN A 385 -3.59 -19.06 12.91
N ASN A 386 -4.51 -19.79 13.55
CA ASN A 386 -4.70 -21.22 13.33
C ASN A 386 -5.99 -21.50 12.54
N SER A 387 -5.88 -22.15 11.39
CA SER A 387 -7.03 -22.45 10.50
C SER A 387 -8.06 -23.39 11.13
N THR A 388 -7.63 -24.37 11.91
CA THR A 388 -8.52 -25.31 12.63
C THR A 388 -9.30 -24.60 13.72
N SER A 389 -8.64 -23.77 14.53
CA SER A 389 -9.29 -22.95 15.56
C SER A 389 -10.29 -21.96 14.95
N ARG A 390 -9.93 -21.34 13.82
CA ARG A 390 -10.83 -20.47 13.07
C ARG A 390 -12.05 -21.19 12.51
N ARG A 391 -11.89 -22.43 12.04
CA ARG A 391 -13.03 -23.27 11.64
C ARG A 391 -13.96 -23.59 12.81
N LYS A 392 -13.41 -23.88 14.00
CA LYS A 392 -14.21 -24.05 15.22
C LYS A 392 -15.00 -22.78 15.56
N ILE A 393 -14.37 -21.60 15.49
CA ILE A 393 -15.07 -20.30 15.68
C ILE A 393 -16.18 -20.12 14.66
N HIS A 394 -15.91 -20.39 13.38
CA HIS A 394 -16.91 -20.25 12.34
C HIS A 394 -18.15 -21.09 12.63
N ASN A 395 -17.97 -22.35 13.01
CA ASN A 395 -19.05 -23.28 13.34
C ASN A 395 -19.76 -22.90 14.64
N LEU A 396 -19.02 -22.44 15.66
CA LEU A 396 -19.57 -21.94 16.91
C LEU A 396 -20.52 -20.77 16.66
N LEU A 397 -20.09 -19.77 15.89
CA LEU A 397 -20.93 -18.61 15.58
C LEU A 397 -22.11 -18.97 14.70
N HIS A 398 -21.93 -19.90 13.78
CA HIS A 398 -23.05 -20.42 12.98
C HIS A 398 -24.11 -21.06 13.88
N PHE A 399 -23.71 -21.88 14.85
CA PHE A 399 -24.60 -22.47 15.85
C PHE A 399 -25.32 -21.41 16.70
N LEU A 400 -24.59 -20.40 17.21
CA LEU A 400 -25.18 -19.33 18.02
C LEU A 400 -26.19 -18.48 17.22
N LEU A 401 -25.87 -18.15 15.96
CA LEU A 401 -26.76 -17.36 15.10
C LEU A 401 -28.03 -18.14 14.69
N GLN A 402 -27.98 -19.46 14.57
CA GLN A 402 -29.17 -20.27 14.30
C GLN A 402 -30.12 -20.37 15.50
N ARG A 403 -29.58 -20.19 16.71
CA ARG A 403 -30.31 -20.35 17.98
C ARG A 403 -30.52 -19.03 18.72
N GLU A 404 -30.46 -17.90 18.02
CA GLU A 404 -30.57 -16.54 18.56
C GLU A 404 -31.89 -16.32 19.32
N THR A 405 -32.95 -17.07 19.03
CA THR A 405 -34.23 -16.98 19.77
C THR A 405 -34.34 -17.93 20.96
N SER A 406 -33.61 -19.05 20.97
CA SER A 406 -33.73 -20.10 22.00
C SER A 406 -32.66 -20.04 23.10
N LEU A 407 -31.50 -19.40 22.85
CA LEU A 407 -30.37 -19.35 23.79
C LEU A 407 -30.29 -18.07 24.62
N PHE A 408 -31.19 -17.10 24.39
CA PHE A 408 -31.12 -15.77 25.01
C PHE A 408 -32.36 -15.40 25.83
N HIS A 409 -33.29 -16.34 26.05
CA HIS A 409 -34.29 -16.21 27.11
C HIS A 409 -33.78 -16.90 28.38
N PRO A 410 -33.82 -16.23 29.55
CA PRO A 410 -33.88 -16.96 30.80
C PRO A 410 -35.23 -17.70 30.85
N ASP A 411 -35.21 -18.98 31.17
CA ASP A 411 -36.44 -19.69 31.52
C ASP A 411 -37.09 -18.93 32.68
N ILE A 412 -38.27 -18.33 32.44
CA ILE A 412 -39.10 -17.76 33.48
C ILE A 412 -39.73 -18.97 34.19
N ASN A 413 -39.11 -19.40 35.28
CA ASN A 413 -39.76 -20.22 36.30
C ASN A 413 -40.24 -19.32 37.43
#